data_AF-A0A518JUX0-F1
#
_entry.id   AF-A0A518JUX0-F1
#
_cell.length_a   1.000
_cell.length_b   1.000
_cell.length_c   1.000
_cell.angle_alpha   90.00
_cell.angle_beta   90.00
_cell.angle_gamma   90.00
#
_symmetry.space_group_name_H-M   'P 1'
#
loop_
_entity.id
_entity.type
_entity.pdbx_description
1 polymer ?
#
loop_
_entity_poly.entity_id
_entity_poly.type
_entity_poly.pdbx_seq_one_letter_code
_entity_poly.pdbx_strand_id
1 'polypeptide(L)'
;MKVASKPAAATAVAARVAGEDIQPGDFVTVLTELVELPSFLWACSSLTLPAEEPIAFRFRPQETGKPLKVFTVCLPFVYAKNDRGAVVTIDTRLKQLVRLDRQCARKVWKQLRSKTRRKRS
;
A
#
# COMPACT_ATOMS: atom_id res chain seq x y z
N MET A 1 -24.11 40.17 -11.96
CA MET A 1 -23.82 39.53 -10.65
C MET A 1 -23.05 38.24 -10.91
N LYS A 2 -21.81 38.13 -10.45
CA LYS A 2 -20.98 36.94 -10.66
C LYS A 2 -21.16 36.02 -9.44
N VAL A 3 -22.00 35.00 -9.57
CA VAL A 3 -22.18 33.99 -8.52
C VAL A 3 -20.92 33.15 -8.50
N ALA A 4 -20.08 33.35 -7.48
CA ALA A 4 -18.95 32.47 -7.23
C ALA A 4 -19.50 31.12 -6.77
N SER A 5 -19.57 30.15 -7.69
CA SER A 5 -19.83 28.77 -7.32
C SER A 5 -18.66 28.29 -6.46
N LYS A 6 -18.96 27.91 -5.22
CA LYS A 6 -18.01 27.25 -4.33
C LYS A 6 -17.50 26.00 -5.06
N PRO A 7 -16.19 25.83 -5.30
CA PRO A 7 -15.72 24.63 -5.98
C PRO A 7 -16.12 23.43 -5.12
N ALA A 8 -16.86 22.50 -5.72
CA ALA A 8 -17.16 21.21 -5.11
C ALA A 8 -15.83 20.61 -4.64
N ALA A 9 -15.77 20.15 -3.39
CA ALA A 9 -14.55 19.57 -2.85
C ALA A 9 -14.15 18.36 -3.71
N ALA A 10 -13.16 18.53 -4.57
CA ALA A 10 -12.71 17.49 -5.48
C ALA A 10 -12.14 16.33 -4.65
N THR A 11 -12.76 15.16 -4.77
CA THR A 11 -12.28 13.94 -4.12
C THR A 11 -10.92 13.56 -4.69
N ALA A 12 -9.90 13.49 -3.85
CA ALA A 12 -8.58 13.02 -4.26
C ALA A 12 -8.60 11.49 -4.44
N VAL A 13 -8.06 11.02 -5.57
CA VAL A 13 -8.09 9.61 -5.96
C VAL A 13 -6.70 8.99 -5.82
N ALA A 14 -6.65 7.78 -5.29
CA ALA A 14 -5.47 6.91 -5.37
C ALA A 14 -5.61 5.99 -6.59
N ALA A 15 -4.52 5.81 -7.34
CA ALA A 15 -4.52 5.01 -8.57
C ALA A 15 -3.47 3.91 -8.49
N ARG A 16 -3.76 2.75 -9.11
CA ARG A 16 -2.75 1.69 -9.26
C ARG A 16 -1.55 2.23 -10.03
N VAL A 17 -0.37 1.79 -9.63
CA VAL A 17 0.90 2.20 -10.25
C VAL A 17 1.73 0.96 -10.52
N ALA A 18 2.30 0.89 -11.73
CA ALA A 18 3.25 -0.17 -12.09
C ALA A 18 4.59 0.07 -11.37
N GLY A 19 5.44 -0.95 -11.27
CA GLY A 19 6.70 -0.83 -10.53
C GLY A 19 7.61 0.23 -11.14
N GLU A 20 7.75 0.18 -12.46
CA GLU A 20 8.54 1.06 -13.32
C GLU A 20 8.13 2.53 -13.27
N ASP A 21 6.86 2.80 -12.96
CA ASP A 21 6.36 4.16 -12.84
C ASP A 21 6.67 4.80 -11.48
N ILE A 22 7.03 4.01 -10.46
CA ILE A 22 7.27 4.49 -9.10
C ILE A 22 8.57 5.27 -9.03
N GLN A 23 8.52 6.45 -8.41
CA GLN A 23 9.68 7.33 -8.28
C GLN A 23 9.99 7.66 -6.81
N PRO A 24 11.27 7.92 -6.47
CA PRO A 24 11.63 8.48 -5.18
C PRO A 24 10.82 9.73 -4.85
N GLY A 25 10.26 9.79 -3.64
CA GLY A 25 9.41 10.88 -3.18
C GLY A 25 7.91 10.64 -3.35
N ASP A 26 7.50 9.60 -4.09
CA ASP A 26 6.10 9.17 -4.15
C ASP A 26 5.60 8.71 -2.78
N PHE A 27 4.28 8.87 -2.58
CA PHE A 27 3.56 8.22 -1.51
C PHE A 27 2.75 7.07 -2.10
N VAL A 28 3.04 5.85 -1.63
CA VAL A 28 2.36 4.63 -2.05
C VAL A 28 1.71 3.95 -0.86
N THR A 29 0.74 3.07 -1.11
CA THR A 29 0.27 2.09 -0.13
C THR A 29 0.04 0.76 -0.84
N VAL A 30 0.14 -0.34 -0.09
CA VAL A 30 -0.25 -1.66 -0.58
C VAL A 30 -1.78 -1.70 -0.70
N LEU A 31 -2.27 -2.17 -1.85
CA LEU A 31 -3.69 -2.38 -2.12
C LEU A 31 -4.08 -3.84 -1.83
N THR A 32 -3.27 -4.76 -2.33
CA THR A 32 -3.42 -6.22 -2.16
C THR A 32 -2.05 -6.87 -2.13
N GLU A 33 -2.01 -8.05 -1.52
CA GLU A 33 -0.83 -8.90 -1.44
C GLU A 33 -1.19 -10.30 -1.90
N LEU A 34 -0.30 -10.90 -2.69
CA LEU A 34 -0.35 -12.29 -3.13
C LEU A 34 0.41 -13.14 -2.11
N VAL A 35 -0.25 -14.18 -1.62
CA VAL A 35 0.35 -15.17 -0.72
C VAL A 35 0.07 -16.55 -1.26
N GLU A 36 1.08 -17.41 -1.15
CA GLU A 36 0.98 -18.83 -1.46
C GLU A 36 1.04 -19.61 -0.17
N LEU A 37 0.04 -20.46 0.07
CA LEU A 37 0.05 -21.39 1.19
C LEU A 37 -0.29 -22.81 0.70
N PRO A 38 0.13 -23.86 1.41
CA PRO A 38 -0.17 -25.24 1.04
C PRO A 38 -1.67 -25.54 1.07
N SER A 39 -2.13 -26.33 0.10
CA SER A 39 -3.54 -26.63 -0.11
C SER A 39 -4.23 -27.23 1.13
N PHE A 40 -3.52 -27.97 1.98
CA PHE A 40 -4.12 -28.60 3.18
C PHE A 40 -4.77 -27.62 4.16
N LEU A 41 -4.46 -26.31 4.10
CA LEU A 41 -5.13 -25.26 4.89
C LEU A 41 -6.58 -24.99 4.47
N TRP A 42 -6.99 -25.50 3.30
CA TRP A 42 -8.36 -25.40 2.80
C TRP A 42 -9.06 -26.73 3.01
N ALA A 43 -10.10 -26.77 3.86
CA ALA A 43 -10.78 -27.98 4.34
C ALA A 43 -11.33 -28.94 3.25
N CYS A 44 -11.31 -28.56 1.98
CA CYS A 44 -11.80 -29.36 0.84
C CYS A 44 -10.71 -29.67 -0.21
N SER A 45 -9.46 -29.29 -0.01
CA SER A 45 -8.40 -29.42 -1.02
C SER A 45 -7.96 -30.85 -1.26
N SER A 46 -8.05 -31.73 -0.26
CA SER A 46 -7.62 -33.13 -0.34
C SER A 46 -8.39 -33.97 -1.36
N LEU A 47 -9.54 -33.49 -1.86
CA LEU A 47 -10.31 -34.14 -2.93
C LEU A 47 -9.85 -33.75 -4.35
N THR A 48 -9.21 -32.59 -4.51
CA THR A 48 -8.89 -32.04 -5.85
C THR A 48 -7.42 -31.70 -6.05
N LEU A 49 -6.63 -31.58 -4.98
CA LEU A 49 -5.23 -31.15 -4.99
C LEU A 49 -4.41 -31.96 -3.96
N PRO A 50 -3.15 -32.34 -4.27
CA PRO A 50 -2.19 -32.79 -3.26
C PRO A 50 -2.02 -31.77 -2.12
N ALA A 51 -1.83 -32.27 -0.90
CA ALA A 51 -1.74 -31.45 0.33
C ALA A 51 -0.66 -30.35 0.27
N GLU A 52 0.46 -30.63 -0.39
CA GLU A 52 1.60 -29.73 -0.53
C GLU A 52 1.50 -28.78 -1.74
N GLU A 53 0.45 -28.90 -2.55
CA GLU A 53 0.30 -28.02 -3.71
C GLU A 53 0.03 -26.57 -3.24
N PRO A 54 0.82 -25.58 -3.70
CA PRO A 54 0.63 -24.20 -3.29
C PRO A 54 -0.61 -23.59 -3.93
N ILE A 55 -1.49 -23.03 -3.09
CA ILE A 55 -2.63 -22.23 -3.52
C ILE A 55 -2.27 -20.75 -3.36
N ALA A 56 -2.25 -20.03 -4.48
CA ALA A 56 -2.05 -18.59 -4.50
C ALA A 56 -3.39 -17.86 -4.33
N PHE A 57 -3.46 -16.93 -3.37
CA PHE A 57 -4.62 -16.07 -3.20
C PHE A 57 -4.21 -14.63 -2.90
N ARG A 58 -5.13 -13.69 -3.21
CA ARG A 58 -4.94 -12.26 -2.95
C ARG A 58 -5.77 -11.81 -1.78
N PHE A 59 -5.17 -11.08 -0.85
CA PHE A 59 -5.87 -10.49 0.28
C PHE A 59 -5.52 -9.01 0.43
N ARG A 60 -6.31 -8.29 1.25
CA ARG A 60 -6.07 -6.88 1.59
C ARG A 60 -5.35 -6.81 2.93
N PRO A 61 -4.11 -6.31 3.01
CA PRO A 61 -3.39 -6.24 4.27
C PRO A 61 -4.01 -5.19 5.20
N GLN A 62 -3.86 -5.38 6.51
CA GLN A 62 -4.38 -4.46 7.54
C GLN A 62 -3.79 -3.04 7.42
N GLU A 63 -2.61 -2.91 6.81
CA GLU A 63 -1.93 -1.63 6.63
C GLU A 63 -2.37 -0.86 5.38
N THR A 64 -3.36 -1.37 4.64
CA THR A 64 -3.93 -0.69 3.46
C THR A 64 -4.38 0.72 3.81
N GLY A 65 -3.93 1.70 3.03
CA GLY A 65 -4.26 3.12 3.20
C GLY A 65 -3.25 3.89 4.06
N LYS A 66 -2.29 3.22 4.71
CA LYS A 66 -1.18 3.91 5.38
C LYS A 66 -0.16 4.38 4.33
N PRO A 67 0.13 5.69 4.24
CA PRO A 67 1.10 6.19 3.28
C PRO A 67 2.50 5.70 3.62
N LEU A 68 3.21 5.19 2.61
CA LEU A 68 4.63 4.84 2.62
C LEU A 68 5.36 5.79 1.66
N LYS A 69 6.44 6.43 2.14
CA LYS A 69 7.21 7.38 1.32
C LYS A 69 8.37 6.65 0.66
N VAL A 70 8.34 6.53 -0.66
CA VAL A 70 9.40 5.91 -1.45
C VAL A 70 10.66 6.77 -1.37
N PHE A 71 11.81 6.14 -1.15
CA PHE A 71 13.11 6.83 -1.15
C PHE A 71 14.11 6.25 -2.15
N THR A 72 13.97 4.99 -2.54
CA THR A 72 14.74 4.41 -3.65
C THR A 72 13.98 3.22 -4.26
N VAL A 73 14.29 2.91 -5.51
CA VAL A 73 13.65 1.84 -6.30
C VAL A 73 14.75 1.05 -7.00
N CYS A 74 14.68 -0.27 -6.89
CA CYS A 74 15.50 -1.22 -7.62
C CYS A 74 14.60 -2.40 -7.99
N LEU A 75 13.95 -2.33 -9.16
CA LEU A 75 12.91 -3.28 -9.53
C LEU A 75 13.40 -4.73 -9.42
N PRO A 76 12.56 -5.64 -8.89
CA PRO A 76 11.16 -5.46 -8.49
C PRO A 76 10.97 -4.88 -7.06
N PHE A 77 12.04 -4.45 -6.40
CA PHE A 77 12.02 -3.97 -5.02
C PHE A 77 11.87 -2.45 -4.93
N VAL A 78 10.85 -2.02 -4.18
CA VAL A 78 10.61 -0.63 -3.83
C VAL A 78 10.90 -0.44 -2.35
N TYR A 79 11.78 0.51 -2.04
CA TYR A 79 12.15 0.82 -0.67
C TYR A 79 11.47 2.11 -0.22
N ALA A 80 10.68 1.99 0.83
CA ALA A 80 9.91 3.09 1.37
C ALA A 80 10.12 3.22 2.88
N LYS A 81 9.76 4.37 3.43
CA LYS A 81 9.65 4.57 4.88
C LYS A 81 8.17 4.64 5.26
N ASN A 82 7.84 4.18 6.46
CA ASN A 82 6.54 4.48 7.06
C ASN A 82 6.58 5.82 7.82
N ASP A 83 5.44 6.23 8.37
CA ASP A 83 5.28 7.45 9.15
C ASP A 83 6.22 7.51 10.38
N ARG A 84 6.57 6.34 10.92
CA ARG A 84 7.52 6.18 12.04
C ARG A 84 8.99 6.21 11.63
N GLY A 85 9.28 6.24 10.34
CA GLY A 85 10.64 6.24 9.79
C GLY A 85 11.28 4.86 9.62
N ALA A 86 10.57 3.78 9.95
CA ALA A 86 11.06 2.43 9.68
C ALA A 86 11.07 2.16 8.17
N VAL A 87 12.10 1.47 7.72
CA VAL A 87 12.27 1.07 6.31
C VAL A 87 11.40 -0.15 6.04
N VAL A 88 10.70 -0.12 4.91
CA VAL A 88 9.86 -1.19 4.40
C VAL A 88 10.34 -1.52 3.00
N THR A 89 10.64 -2.79 2.76
CA THR A 89 10.91 -3.33 1.43
C THR A 89 9.61 -3.89 0.86
N ILE A 90 9.30 -3.51 -0.37
CA ILE A 90 8.09 -3.94 -1.06
C ILE A 90 8.53 -4.65 -2.34
N ASP A 91 8.16 -5.92 -2.49
CA ASP A 91 8.31 -6.64 -3.76
C ASP A 91 7.04 -6.44 -4.60
N THR A 92 7.16 -5.76 -5.74
CA THR A 92 6.03 -5.45 -6.62
C THR A 92 5.42 -6.67 -7.30
N ARG A 93 6.13 -7.81 -7.30
CA ARG A 93 5.60 -9.09 -7.80
C ARG A 93 4.57 -9.69 -6.85
N LEU A 94 4.75 -9.45 -5.55
CA LEU A 94 3.86 -9.94 -4.49
C LEU A 94 2.81 -8.91 -4.09
N LYS A 95 3.12 -7.62 -4.22
CA LYS A 95 2.28 -6.52 -3.72
C LYS A 95 1.84 -5.60 -4.83
N GLN A 96 0.53 -5.42 -4.96
CA GLN A 96 -0.02 -4.38 -5.82
C GLN A 96 -0.01 -3.05 -5.08
N LEU A 97 0.60 -2.04 -5.69
CA LEU A 97 0.70 -0.70 -5.13
C LEU A 97 -0.29 0.26 -5.76
N VAL A 98 -0.75 1.21 -4.96
CA VAL A 98 -1.43 2.42 -5.43
C VAL A 98 -0.62 3.64 -5.04
N ARG A 99 -0.47 4.58 -5.97
CA ARG A 99 0.06 5.92 -5.71
C ARG A 99 -1.06 6.76 -5.11
N LEU A 100 -0.78 7.38 -3.97
CA LEU A 100 -1.68 8.29 -3.28
C LEU A 100 -1.53 9.70 -3.84
N ASP A 101 -2.61 10.49 -3.83
CA ASP A 101 -2.50 11.93 -4.04
C ASP A 101 -1.52 12.55 -3.04
N ARG A 102 -0.62 13.37 -3.56
CA ARG A 102 0.51 13.93 -2.81
C ARG A 102 0.05 14.84 -1.68
N GLN A 103 -1.00 15.64 -1.87
CA GLN A 103 -1.48 16.56 -0.84
C GLN A 103 -2.19 15.79 0.27
N CYS A 104 -3.06 14.85 -0.10
CA CYS A 104 -3.76 13.97 0.81
C CYS A 104 -2.78 13.13 1.65
N ALA A 105 -1.84 12.44 1.00
CA ALA A 105 -0.86 11.60 1.67
C ALA A 105 -0.01 12.40 2.67
N ARG A 106 0.42 13.61 2.32
CA ARG A 106 1.18 14.49 3.23
C ARG A 106 0.37 14.89 4.46
N LYS A 107 -0.93 15.19 4.32
CA LYS A 107 -1.81 15.53 5.44
C LYS A 107 -1.93 14.35 6.41
N VAL A 108 -2.23 13.16 5.88
CA VAL A 108 -2.31 11.92 6.67
C VAL A 108 -0.98 11.61 7.36
N TRP A 109 0.12 11.67 6.61
CA TRP A 109 1.47 11.41 7.13
C TRP A 109 1.84 12.30 8.31
N LYS A 110 1.54 13.60 8.22
CA LYS A 110 1.78 14.55 9.33
C LYS A 110 0.98 14.18 10.58
N GLN A 111 -0.28 13.79 10.43
CA GLN A 111 -1.13 13.40 11.55
C GLN A 111 -0.70 12.07 12.21
N LEU A 112 -0.27 11.08 11.41
CA LEU A 112 0.24 9.82 11.95
C LEU A 112 1.54 10.02 12.75
N ARG A 113 2.42 10.90 12.26
CA ARG A 113 3.64 11.30 12.97
C ARG A 113 3.39 12.00 14.30
N SER A 114 2.46 12.94 14.35
CA SER A 114 2.17 13.68 15.59
C SER A 114 1.61 12.77 16.69
N LYS A 115 0.73 11.82 16.33
CA LYS A 115 0.23 10.78 17.25
C LYS A 115 1.34 9.91 17.80
N THR A 116 2.28 9.48 16.95
CA THR A 116 3.41 8.65 17.39
C THR A 116 4.32 9.39 18.38
N ARG A 117 4.55 10.70 18.18
CA ARG A 117 5.36 11.52 19.09
C ARG A 117 4.70 11.65 20.47
N ARG A 118 3.38 11.88 20.52
CA ARG A 118 2.63 12.02 21.78
C ARG A 118 2.59 10.73 22.62
N LYS A 119 2.67 9.54 22.01
CA LYS A 119 2.72 8.26 22.75
C LYS A 119 4.08 7.99 23.40
N ARG A 120 5.12 8.73 23.00
CA ARG A 120 6.50 8.58 23.53
C ARG A 120 6.87 9.65 24.57
N SER A 121 6.00 10.64 24.80
CA SER A 121 6.11 11.64 25.88
C SER A 121 5.25 11.23 27.06
#